data_AF-A0A9Y2KX71-F1
#
_entry.id   AF-A0A9Y2KX71-F1
#
_cell.length_a   1.000
_cell.length_b   1.000
_cell.length_c   1.000
_cell.angle_alpha   90.00
_cell.angle_beta   90.00
_cell.angle_gamma   90.00
#
_symmetry.space_group_name_H-M   'P 1'
#
loop_
_entity.id
_entity.type
_entity.pdbx_description
1 polymer ?
#
loop_
_entity_poly.entity_id
_entity_poly.type
_entity_poly.pdbx_seq_one_letter_code
_entity_poly.pdbx_strand_id
1 'polypeptide(L)'
;MALRTPQPEYRACFDQWVTYLKREKLFGSDDPLFPPAKIKPIDGEFKVVGLERETYKNANAIRTAIKEAFTRAYLPPFTPHAFRKTLVKWADIRYPTREAFKAFSQNIGHSNVVTNVSASCPVSIERQAELIETPGIG
;
A
#
# COMPACT_ATOMS: atom_id res chain seq x y z
N MET A 1 -23.08 -8.96 -0.84
CA MET A 1 -21.93 -8.29 -1.49
C MET A 1 -20.77 -9.29 -1.54
N ALA A 2 -20.62 -9.99 -2.65
CA ALA A 2 -19.61 -11.05 -2.81
C ALA A 2 -18.20 -10.46 -2.72
N LEU A 3 -17.34 -11.08 -1.92
CA LEU A 3 -15.91 -10.77 -1.88
C LEU A 3 -15.36 -11.01 -3.29
N ARG A 4 -15.04 -9.91 -3.99
CA ARG A 4 -14.35 -9.97 -5.28
C ARG A 4 -13.08 -10.79 -5.08
N THR A 5 -12.96 -11.90 -5.79
CA THR A 5 -11.75 -12.70 -5.93
C THR A 5 -10.56 -11.75 -6.10
N PRO A 6 -9.39 -11.99 -5.46
CA PRO A 6 -8.21 -11.16 -5.71
C PRO A 6 -8.01 -11.03 -7.22
N GLN A 7 -7.98 -9.79 -7.72
CA GLN A 7 -7.96 -9.54 -9.16
C GLN A 7 -6.74 -10.24 -9.76
N PRO A 8 -6.90 -11.31 -10.55
CA PRO A 8 -5.78 -12.21 -10.92
C PRO A 8 -4.66 -11.49 -11.69
N GLU A 9 -4.99 -10.34 -12.29
CA GLU A 9 -4.10 -9.52 -13.09
C GLU A 9 -2.91 -8.95 -12.29
N TYR A 10 -3.09 -8.44 -11.07
CA TYR A 10 -1.96 -7.88 -10.31
C TYR A 10 -0.96 -9.00 -9.95
N ARG A 11 -1.47 -10.18 -9.63
CA ARG A 11 -0.66 -11.34 -9.26
C ARG A 11 0.13 -11.83 -10.46
N ALA A 12 -0.50 -11.93 -11.63
CA ALA A 12 0.17 -12.30 -12.87
C ALA A 12 1.28 -11.31 -13.24
N CYS A 13 1.00 -10.00 -13.21
CA CYS A 13 2.01 -8.96 -13.48
C CYS A 13 3.18 -9.04 -12.48
N PHE A 14 2.89 -9.23 -11.19
CA PHE A 14 3.91 -9.35 -10.16
C PHE A 14 4.77 -10.60 -10.34
N ASP A 15 4.16 -11.76 -10.60
CA ASP A 15 4.87 -13.02 -10.82
C ASP A 15 5.76 -12.95 -12.07
N GLN A 16 5.28 -12.32 -13.15
CA GLN A 16 6.07 -12.05 -14.36
C GLN A 16 7.27 -11.15 -14.05
N TRP A 17 7.06 -10.07 -13.30
CA TRP A 17 8.13 -9.15 -12.89
C TRP A 17 9.21 -9.85 -12.06
N VAL A 18 8.81 -10.63 -11.05
CA VAL A 18 9.74 -11.41 -10.21
C VAL A 18 10.50 -12.44 -11.05
N THR A 19 9.81 -13.10 -11.98
CA THR A 19 10.43 -14.08 -12.88
C THR A 19 11.46 -13.43 -13.79
N TYR A 20 11.14 -12.27 -14.36
CA TYR A 20 12.07 -11.45 -15.17
C TYR A 20 13.32 -11.07 -14.37
N LEU A 21 13.14 -10.54 -13.15
CA LEU A 21 14.25 -10.16 -12.29
C LEU A 21 15.18 -11.35 -12.01
N LYS A 22 14.62 -12.52 -11.69
CA LYS A 22 15.41 -13.72 -11.37
C LYS A 22 16.07 -14.36 -12.60
N ARG A 23 15.33 -14.57 -13.68
CA ARG A 23 15.79 -15.37 -14.83
C ARG A 23 16.59 -14.55 -15.83
N GLU A 24 16.20 -13.31 -16.07
CA GLU A 24 16.84 -12.47 -17.09
C GLU A 24 17.82 -11.48 -16.50
N LYS A 25 17.48 -10.89 -15.33
CA LYS A 25 18.38 -9.95 -14.64
C LYS A 25 19.29 -10.61 -13.61
N LEU A 26 19.09 -11.89 -13.32
CA LEU A 26 19.89 -12.64 -12.34
C LEU A 26 19.90 -11.95 -10.96
N PHE A 27 18.74 -11.48 -10.52
CA PHE A 27 18.56 -10.91 -9.18
C PHE A 27 18.50 -12.03 -8.14
N GLY A 28 19.32 -11.88 -7.09
CA GLY A 28 19.35 -12.75 -5.92
C GLY A 28 18.29 -12.40 -4.89
N SER A 29 18.31 -13.10 -3.74
CA SER A 29 17.40 -12.84 -2.62
C SER A 29 17.61 -11.48 -1.97
N ASP A 30 18.83 -10.97 -2.03
CA ASP A 30 19.25 -9.74 -1.36
C ASP A 30 19.10 -8.51 -2.27
N ASP A 31 18.83 -8.73 -3.56
CA ASP A 31 18.59 -7.66 -4.52
C ASP A 31 17.19 -7.05 -4.34
N PRO A 32 17.02 -5.75 -4.64
CA PRO A 32 15.74 -5.08 -4.51
C PRO A 32 14.68 -5.68 -5.44
N LEU A 33 13.49 -5.91 -4.89
CA LEU A 33 12.31 -6.36 -5.65
C LEU A 33 11.78 -5.27 -6.63
N PHE A 34 11.99 -4.01 -6.28
CA PHE A 34 11.66 -2.85 -7.11
C PHE A 34 12.92 -1.98 -7.27
N PRO A 35 13.88 -2.39 -8.11
CA PRO A 35 15.12 -1.66 -8.34
C PRO A 35 14.90 -0.32 -9.04
N PRO A 36 15.70 0.71 -8.72
CA PRO A 36 15.84 1.90 -9.54
C PRO A 36 16.30 1.56 -10.96
N ALA A 37 15.85 2.37 -11.93
CA ALA A 37 16.41 2.33 -13.28
C ALA A 37 17.87 2.83 -13.24
N LYS A 38 18.77 2.07 -13.86
CA LYS A 38 20.15 2.46 -14.07
C LYS A 38 20.22 3.35 -15.30
N ILE A 39 20.61 4.60 -15.11
CA ILE A 39 20.66 5.60 -16.18
C ILE A 39 22.10 6.00 -16.43
N LYS A 40 22.52 6.02 -17.70
CA LYS A 40 23.86 6.47 -18.11
C LYS A 40 23.77 7.45 -19.29
N PRO A 41 24.73 8.39 -19.40
CA PRO A 41 24.91 9.17 -20.62
C PRO A 41 25.45 8.27 -21.74
N ILE A 42 24.76 8.23 -22.87
CA ILE A 42 25.17 7.54 -24.10
C ILE A 42 24.86 8.46 -25.26
N ASP A 43 25.87 8.79 -26.06
CA ASP A 43 25.76 9.69 -27.24
C ASP A 43 25.14 11.06 -26.92
N GLY A 44 25.45 11.62 -25.75
CA GLY A 44 24.94 12.93 -25.31
C GLY A 44 23.54 12.90 -24.66
N GLU A 45 22.90 11.73 -24.56
CA GLU A 45 21.57 11.58 -23.95
C GLU A 45 21.59 10.63 -22.74
N PHE A 46 20.68 10.86 -21.78
CA PHE A 46 20.48 9.94 -20.66
C PHE A 46 19.57 8.78 -21.07
N LYS A 47 20.10 7.56 -21.06
CA LYS A 47 19.37 6.34 -21.43
C LYS A 47 19.30 5.36 -20.26
N VAL A 48 18.18 4.65 -20.15
CA VAL A 48 18.04 3.53 -19.22
C VAL A 48 18.83 2.35 -19.78
N VAL A 49 19.87 1.94 -19.08
CA VAL A 49 20.79 0.87 -19.50
C VAL A 49 20.64 -0.39 -18.65
N GLY A 50 19.76 -0.39 -17.66
CA GLY A 50 19.51 -1.54 -16.81
C GLY A 50 18.78 -1.17 -15.52
N LEU A 51 18.99 -2.00 -14.50
CA LEU A 51 18.43 -1.85 -13.16
C LEU A 51 19.58 -1.80 -12.15
N GLU A 52 19.46 -0.97 -11.13
CA GLU A 52 20.42 -0.91 -10.03
C GLU A 52 20.24 -2.09 -9.08
N ARG A 53 21.33 -2.50 -8.43
CA ARG A 53 21.34 -3.54 -7.37
C ARG A 53 21.08 -2.95 -5.99
N GLU A 54 21.08 -1.63 -5.87
CA GLU A 54 20.79 -0.91 -4.63
C GLU A 54 19.33 -0.45 -4.59
N THR A 55 18.75 -0.36 -3.40
CA THR A 55 17.41 0.20 -3.20
C THR A 55 17.37 1.70 -3.46
N TYR A 56 16.18 2.24 -3.73
CA TYR A 56 15.97 3.69 -3.71
C TYR A 56 16.42 4.32 -2.38
N LYS A 57 17.13 5.45 -2.46
CA LYS A 57 17.59 6.21 -1.28
C LYS A 57 16.46 6.79 -0.44
N ASN A 58 15.29 7.00 -1.03
CA ASN A 58 14.12 7.56 -0.36
C ASN A 58 12.82 7.16 -1.06
N ALA A 59 11.69 7.52 -0.45
CA ALA A 59 10.36 7.17 -0.95
C ALA A 59 9.82 8.06 -2.08
N ASN A 60 10.61 8.98 -2.67
CA ASN A 60 10.09 9.90 -3.69
C ASN A 60 9.63 9.18 -4.96
N ALA A 61 10.38 8.17 -5.40
CA ALA A 61 10.02 7.40 -6.59
C ALA A 61 8.64 6.75 -6.46
N ILE A 62 8.37 6.07 -5.33
CA ILE A 62 7.06 5.44 -5.10
C ILE A 62 5.94 6.48 -4.89
N ARG A 63 6.23 7.63 -4.27
CA ARG A 63 5.25 8.73 -4.15
C ARG A 63 4.85 9.25 -5.52
N THR A 64 5.82 9.46 -6.41
CA THR A 64 5.57 9.91 -7.79
C THR A 64 4.78 8.87 -8.56
N ALA A 65 5.19 7.60 -8.53
CA ALA A 65 4.50 6.52 -9.26
C ALA A 65 3.02 6.39 -8.84
N ILE A 66 2.74 6.46 -7.54
CA ILE A 66 1.37 6.42 -7.02
C ILE A 66 0.58 7.66 -7.45
N LYS A 67 1.17 8.84 -7.28
CA LYS A 67 0.54 10.10 -7.66
C LYS A 67 0.12 10.08 -9.14
N GLU A 68 1.04 9.69 -10.01
CA GLU A 68 0.79 9.59 -11.45
C GLU A 68 -0.29 8.56 -11.78
N ALA A 69 -0.30 7.41 -11.11
CA ALA A 69 -1.31 6.38 -11.35
C ALA A 69 -2.73 6.92 -11.09
N PHE A 70 -2.93 7.69 -10.00
CA PHE A 70 -4.21 8.34 -9.74
C PHE A 70 -4.53 9.44 -10.73
N THR A 71 -3.56 10.30 -11.04
CA THR A 71 -3.77 11.39 -12.00
C THR A 71 -4.16 10.85 -13.39
N ARG A 72 -3.54 9.75 -13.84
CA ARG A 72 -3.90 9.08 -15.11
C ARG A 72 -5.30 8.48 -15.10
N ALA A 73 -5.83 8.17 -13.92
CA ALA A 73 -7.20 7.73 -13.73
C ALA A 73 -8.19 8.89 -13.47
N TYR A 74 -7.76 10.15 -13.67
CA TYR A 74 -8.55 11.36 -13.39
C TYR A 74 -9.00 11.49 -11.93
N LEU A 75 -8.22 10.93 -11.00
CA LEU A 75 -8.46 11.01 -9.56
C LEU A 75 -7.49 12.01 -8.89
N PRO A 76 -7.83 12.52 -7.69
CA PRO A 76 -6.92 13.36 -6.92
C PRO A 76 -5.57 12.65 -6.67
N PRO A 77 -4.46 13.42 -6.60
CA PRO A 77 -3.12 12.88 -6.41
C PRO A 77 -2.88 12.36 -4.99
N PHE A 78 -3.40 11.17 -4.68
CA PHE A 78 -3.24 10.56 -3.37
C PHE A 78 -1.80 10.07 -3.11
N THR A 79 -1.45 9.94 -1.84
CA THR A 79 -0.13 9.47 -1.38
C THR A 79 -0.18 7.98 -0.98
N PRO A 80 0.96 7.28 -0.88
CA PRO A 80 1.00 5.93 -0.31
C PRO A 80 0.31 5.83 1.07
N HIS A 81 0.39 6.89 1.88
CA HIS A 81 -0.24 6.90 3.20
C HIS A 81 -1.78 7.00 3.12
N ALA A 82 -2.32 7.67 2.11
CA ALA A 82 -3.78 7.72 1.89
C ALA A 82 -4.36 6.31 1.63
N PHE A 83 -3.66 5.47 0.85
CA PHE A 83 -4.04 4.06 0.69
C PHE A 83 -4.11 3.31 2.02
N ARG A 84 -3.10 3.51 2.87
CA ARG A 84 -3.04 2.88 4.20
C ARG A 84 -4.22 3.30 5.08
N LYS A 85 -4.61 4.59 5.05
CA LYS A 85 -5.82 5.07 5.74
C LYS A 85 -7.09 4.41 5.19
N THR A 86 -7.21 4.29 3.87
CA THR A 86 -8.36 3.61 3.23
C THR A 86 -8.47 2.14 3.68
N LEU A 87 -7.36 1.41 3.77
CA LEU A 87 -7.35 0.03 4.27
C LEU A 87 -7.80 -0.07 5.73
N VAL A 88 -7.40 0.88 6.58
CA VAL A 88 -7.85 0.93 7.98
C VAL A 88 -9.35 1.17 8.08
N LYS A 89 -9.88 2.14 7.33
CA LYS A 89 -11.34 2.42 7.29
C LYS A 89 -12.13 1.23 6.77
N TRP A 90 -11.63 0.55 5.73
CA TRP A 90 -12.26 -0.65 5.22
C TRP A 90 -12.25 -1.79 6.25
N ALA A 91 -11.14 -1.94 6.98
CA ALA A 91 -11.01 -2.95 8.03
C ALA A 91 -11.96 -2.71 9.21
N ASP A 92 -12.22 -1.45 9.56
CA ASP A 92 -13.14 -1.07 10.63
C ASP A 92 -14.56 -1.60 10.34
N ILE A 93 -14.98 -1.51 9.09
CA ILE A 93 -16.26 -2.07 8.62
C ILE A 93 -16.19 -3.60 8.52
N ARG A 94 -15.06 -4.17 8.09
CA ARG A 94 -14.95 -5.61 7.77
C ARG A 94 -14.68 -6.51 8.97
N TYR A 95 -14.02 -5.98 10.00
CA TYR A 95 -13.60 -6.68 11.21
C TYR A 95 -14.22 -5.99 12.43
N PRO A 96 -15.51 -6.21 12.72
CA PRO A 96 -16.24 -5.47 13.74
C PRO A 96 -15.76 -5.77 15.18
N THR A 97 -15.11 -6.92 15.39
CA THR A 97 -14.57 -7.26 16.71
C THR A 97 -13.21 -6.62 16.93
N ARG A 98 -12.96 -6.15 18.16
CA ARG A 98 -11.67 -5.57 18.56
C ARG A 98 -10.49 -6.51 18.30
N GLU A 99 -10.70 -7.80 18.52
CA GLU A 99 -9.68 -8.84 18.28
C GLU A 99 -9.36 -9.00 16.79
N ALA A 100 -10.37 -9.12 15.93
CA ALA A 100 -10.16 -9.28 14.50
C ALA A 100 -9.54 -8.02 13.88
N PHE A 101 -10.00 -6.83 14.30
CA PHE A 101 -9.39 -5.57 13.89
C PHE A 101 -7.94 -5.45 14.37
N LYS A 102 -7.64 -5.88 15.61
CA LYS A 102 -6.28 -5.95 16.13
C LYS A 102 -5.39 -6.85 15.28
N ALA A 103 -5.85 -8.04 14.92
CA ALA A 103 -5.11 -8.96 14.05
C ALA A 103 -4.82 -8.33 12.67
N PHE A 104 -5.80 -7.70 12.04
CA PHE A 104 -5.60 -6.96 10.78
C PHE A 104 -4.57 -5.84 10.93
N SER A 105 -4.67 -5.04 12.01
CA SER A 105 -3.77 -3.91 12.25
C SER A 105 -2.30 -4.34 12.38
N GLN A 106 -2.04 -5.49 13.01
CA GLN A 106 -0.70 -6.05 13.16
C GLN A 106 -0.14 -6.50 11.81
N ASN A 107 -0.97 -7.12 10.96
CA ASN A 107 -0.55 -7.56 9.62
C ASN A 107 -0.10 -6.40 8.74
N ILE A 108 -0.81 -5.26 8.77
CA ILE A 108 -0.40 -4.09 7.99
C ILE A 108 0.78 -3.32 8.62
N GLY A 109 1.31 -3.76 9.77
CA GLY A 109 2.46 -3.15 10.44
C GLY A 109 2.11 -1.97 11.35
N HIS A 110 0.89 -1.88 11.89
CA HIS A 110 0.57 -0.97 12.99
C HIS A 110 0.83 -1.66 14.34
N SER A 111 1.97 -1.36 14.96
CA SER A 111 2.26 -1.76 16.34
C SER A 111 1.36 -1.03 17.36
N ASN A 112 1.05 0.25 17.10
CA ASN A 112 0.15 1.06 17.92
C ASN A 112 -1.22 1.25 17.26
N VAL A 113 -2.21 0.47 17.72
CA VAL A 113 -3.62 0.58 17.33
C VAL A 113 -4.23 1.91 17.79
N VAL A 114 -3.72 2.45 18.91
CA VAL A 114 -4.33 3.57 19.63
C VAL A 114 -4.19 4.91 18.90
N THR A 115 -3.11 5.16 18.15
CA THR A 115 -2.96 6.42 17.40
C THR A 115 -3.65 6.42 16.04
N ASN A 116 -4.02 5.26 15.47
CA ASN A 116 -4.65 5.18 14.15
C ASN A 116 -6.18 5.05 14.20
N VAL A 117 -6.75 4.42 15.23
CA VAL A 117 -8.22 4.30 15.33
C VAL A 117 -8.84 5.67 15.54
N SER A 118 -8.31 6.51 16.43
CA SER A 118 -8.86 7.86 16.67
C SER A 118 -8.71 8.79 15.45
N ALA A 119 -7.58 8.72 14.73
CA ALA A 119 -7.30 9.58 13.58
C ALA A 119 -7.94 9.09 12.26
N SER A 120 -8.24 7.79 12.12
CA SER A 120 -8.80 7.20 10.90
C SER A 120 -10.29 6.89 11.00
N CYS A 121 -10.80 6.66 12.21
CA CYS A 121 -12.20 6.39 12.52
C CYS A 121 -12.66 7.27 13.70
N PRO A 122 -12.80 8.59 13.49
CA PRO A 122 -13.40 9.46 14.50
C PRO A 122 -14.86 9.04 14.73
N VAL A 123 -15.23 8.84 16.00
CA VAL A 123 -16.63 8.65 16.39
C VAL A 123 -17.20 10.04 16.73
N SER A 124 -18.27 10.46 16.05
CA SER A 124 -18.91 11.75 16.35
C SER A 124 -19.47 11.75 17.77
N ILE A 125 -19.71 12.95 18.34
CA ILE A 125 -20.23 13.09 19.71
C ILE A 125 -21.59 12.41 19.84
N GLU A 126 -22.43 12.53 18.82
CA GLU A 126 -23.76 11.93 18.73
C GLU A 126 -23.65 10.39 18.76
N ARG A 127 -22.74 9.82 17.96
CA ARG A 127 -22.54 8.37 17.94
C ARG A 127 -21.92 7.84 19.24
N GLN A 128 -21.11 8.64 19.92
CA GLN A 128 -20.62 8.28 21.26
C GLN A 128 -21.76 8.17 22.26
N ALA A 129 -22.70 9.12 22.26
CA ALA A 129 -23.88 9.08 23.13
C ALA A 129 -24.71 7.81 22.89
N GLU A 130 -25.04 7.51 21.63
CA GLU A 130 -25.79 6.30 21.25
C GLU A 130 -25.14 5.00 21.75
N LEU A 131 -23.82 4.88 21.59
CA LEU A 131 -23.05 3.69 22.00
C LEU A 131 -22.94 3.54 23.52
N ILE A 132 -22.89 4.65 24.26
CA ILE A 132 -22.83 4.66 25.72
C ILE A 132 -24.21 4.36 26.32
N GLU A 133 -25.28 4.87 25.72
CA GLU A 133 -26.66 4.62 26.15
C GLU A 133 -27.10 3.17 25.94
N THR A 134 -26.53 2.48 24.94
CA THR A 134 -26.87 1.08 24.63
C THR A 134 -25.64 0.16 24.60
N PRO A 135 -25.03 -0.16 25.75
CA PRO A 135 -23.87 -1.05 25.78
C PRO A 135 -24.29 -2.48 25.45
N GLY A 136 -23.88 -3.00 24.29
CA GLY A 136 -24.03 -4.42 23.93
C GLY A 136 -24.59 -4.74 22.54
N ILE A 137 -24.93 -3.73 21.73
CA ILE A 137 -25.29 -3.96 20.32
C ILE A 137 -24.08 -3.61 19.45
N GLY A 138 -23.17 -4.56 19.29
CA GLY A 138 -21.97 -4.44 18.46
C GLY A 138 -21.52 -5.79 17.93
#